data_AF-A0A976LK03-F1
#
_entry.id   AF-A0A976LK03-F1
#
_cell.length_a   1.000
_cell.length_b   1.000
_cell.length_c   1.000
_cell.angle_alpha   90.00
_cell.angle_beta   90.00
_cell.angle_gamma   90.00
#
_symmetry.space_group_name_H-M   'P 1'
#
loop_
_entity.id
_entity.type
_entity.pdbx_description
1 polymer ?
#
loop_
_entity_poly.entity_id
_entity_poly.type
_entity_poly.pdbx_seq_one_letter_code
_entity_poly.pdbx_strand_id
1 'polypeptide(L)'
;MIYVDDDAAGANDGSSWENAYNFLQDAITTATGGDEILVAQGIYKPDQGIGITLGDRRASFRLNSGVTIKSGYAGFGESEPDIRDVGLFQTILSGALTAMT
;
A
#
# COMPACT_ATOMS: atom_id res chain seq x y z
N MET A 1 10.24 -1.59 -8.98
CA MET A 1 9.83 -0.82 -7.79
C MET A 1 8.41 -0.36 -8.02
N ILE A 2 7.55 -0.49 -7.02
CA ILE A 2 6.13 -0.12 -7.05
C ILE A 2 5.85 0.68 -5.79
N TYR A 3 5.16 1.81 -5.91
CA TYR A 3 4.88 2.71 -4.80
C TYR A 3 3.45 2.54 -4.29
N VAL A 4 3.27 2.63 -2.97
CA VAL A 4 1.98 2.53 -2.28
C VAL A 4 1.87 3.66 -1.26
N ASP A 5 0.81 4.44 -1.37
CA ASP A 5 0.53 5.57 -0.48
C ASP A 5 -0.98 5.87 -0.53
N ASP A 6 -1.68 5.78 0.59
CA ASP A 6 -3.13 6.03 0.64
C ASP A 6 -3.50 7.50 0.46
N ASP A 7 -2.52 8.41 0.61
CA ASP A 7 -2.65 9.85 0.41
C ASP A 7 -2.32 10.30 -1.02
N ALA A 8 -1.81 9.41 -1.89
CA ALA A 8 -1.48 9.74 -3.28
C ALA A 8 -2.73 10.15 -4.09
N ALA A 9 -2.56 11.17 -4.94
CA ALA A 9 -3.64 11.81 -5.69
C ALA A 9 -3.53 11.67 -7.22
N GLY A 10 -2.44 11.06 -7.71
CA GLY A 10 -2.13 10.96 -9.13
C GLY A 10 -2.84 9.79 -9.83
N ALA A 11 -2.12 9.17 -10.77
CA ALA A 11 -2.69 8.18 -11.67
C ALA A 11 -3.08 6.83 -11.02
N ASN A 12 -2.67 6.59 -9.76
CA ASN A 12 -2.90 5.35 -9.03
C ASN A 12 -2.41 4.11 -9.81
N ASP A 13 -1.17 4.19 -10.33
CA ASP A 13 -0.52 3.15 -11.15
C ASP A 13 0.77 2.60 -10.53
N GLY A 14 1.17 3.10 -9.36
CA GLY A 14 2.34 2.65 -8.63
C GLY A 14 3.68 3.10 -9.22
N SER A 15 3.69 4.00 -10.20
CA SER A 15 4.92 4.41 -10.93
C SER A 15 5.82 5.40 -10.18
N SER A 16 5.28 6.13 -9.22
CA SER A 16 5.98 7.11 -8.38
C SER A 16 5.21 7.33 -7.07
N TRP A 17 5.74 8.11 -6.13
CA TRP A 17 4.97 8.52 -4.94
C TRP A 17 3.70 9.31 -5.31
N GLU A 18 3.76 10.21 -6.29
CA GLU A 18 2.58 10.96 -6.77
C GLU A 18 1.52 10.05 -7.39
N ASN A 19 1.95 9.03 -8.12
CA ASN A 19 1.07 8.07 -8.79
C ASN A 19 0.94 6.75 -8.02
N ALA A 20 1.27 6.72 -6.72
CA ALA A 20 1.33 5.50 -5.95
C ALA A 20 -0.04 4.80 -5.94
N TYR A 21 -0.04 3.48 -5.74
CA TYR A 21 -1.29 2.78 -5.48
C TYR A 21 -1.84 3.18 -4.10
N ASN A 22 -3.10 3.58 -4.03
CA ASN A 22 -3.74 3.93 -2.75
C ASN A 22 -4.06 2.68 -1.91
N PHE A 23 -4.16 1.51 -2.53
CA PHE A 23 -4.48 0.26 -1.86
C PHE A 23 -3.34 -0.75 -2.03
N LEU A 24 -2.78 -1.22 -0.90
CA LEU A 24 -1.66 -2.17 -0.91
C LEU A 24 -1.98 -3.47 -1.67
N GLN A 25 -3.22 -3.96 -1.63
CA GLN A 25 -3.59 -5.18 -2.34
C GLN A 25 -3.53 -5.01 -3.87
N ASP A 26 -3.74 -3.81 -4.41
CA ASP A 26 -3.59 -3.55 -5.85
C ASP A 26 -2.12 -3.66 -6.27
N ALA A 27 -1.21 -3.05 -5.49
CA ALA A 27 0.23 -3.18 -5.72
C ALA A 27 0.71 -4.63 -5.62
N ILE A 28 0.24 -5.38 -4.61
CA ILE A 28 0.56 -6.80 -4.47
C ILE A 28 0.07 -7.60 -5.68
N THR A 29 -1.12 -7.28 -6.20
CA THR A 29 -1.70 -7.98 -7.36
C THR A 29 -0.91 -7.70 -8.64
N THR A 30 -0.40 -6.47 -8.80
CA THR A 30 0.44 -6.08 -9.94
C THR A 30 1.87 -6.63 -9.86
N ALA A 31 2.44 -6.75 -8.65
CA ALA A 31 3.82 -7.14 -8.44
C ALA A 31 4.12 -8.59 -8.82
N THR A 32 5.29 -8.79 -9.42
CA THR A 32 5.83 -10.10 -9.81
C THR A 32 7.14 -10.40 -9.09
N GLY A 33 7.60 -11.66 -9.12
CA GLY A 33 8.81 -12.07 -8.42
C GLY A 33 10.03 -11.24 -8.83
N GLY A 34 10.72 -10.66 -7.85
CA GLY A 34 11.82 -9.71 -8.05
C GLY A 34 11.42 -8.24 -7.86
N ASP A 35 10.12 -7.92 -7.85
CA ASP A 35 9.65 -6.57 -7.58
C ASP A 35 9.79 -6.19 -6.09
N GLU A 36 9.99 -4.90 -5.87
CA GLU A 36 9.93 -4.28 -4.54
C GLU A 36 8.73 -3.32 -4.49
N ILE A 37 7.87 -3.51 -3.49
CA ILE A 37 6.79 -2.59 -3.14
C ILE A 37 7.27 -1.71 -1.98
N LEU A 38 7.23 -0.40 -2.18
CA LEU A 38 7.59 0.63 -1.21
C LEU A 38 6.30 1.22 -0.67
N VAL A 39 6.09 1.12 0.65
CA VAL A 39 4.82 1.49 1.30
C VAL A 39 5.05 2.67 2.24
N ALA A 40 4.31 3.75 2.02
CA ALA A 40 4.32 4.93 2.85
C ALA A 40 3.70 4.67 4.24
N GLN A 41 3.78 5.68 5.11
CA GLN A 41 2.97 5.75 6.31
C GLN A 41 1.47 5.64 5.96
N GLY A 42 0.66 5.08 6.86
CA GLY A 42 -0.77 4.95 6.63
C GLY A 42 -1.39 3.69 7.21
N ILE A 43 -2.70 3.52 7.02
CA ILE A 43 -3.45 2.36 7.50
C ILE A 43 -4.08 1.62 6.31
N TYR A 44 -3.45 0.54 5.92
CA TYR A 44 -3.90 -0.28 4.80
C TYR A 44 -4.76 -1.44 5.28
N LYS A 45 -5.92 -1.63 4.64
CA LYS A 45 -6.82 -2.76 4.91
C LYS A 45 -6.88 -3.70 3.71
N PRO A 46 -7.03 -5.02 3.94
CA PRO A 46 -7.05 -5.99 2.87
C PRO A 46 -8.37 -6.03 2.10
N ASP A 47 -9.43 -5.36 2.59
CA ASP A 47 -10.76 -5.29 1.98
C ASP A 47 -10.94 -4.07 1.04
N GLN A 48 -9.83 -3.44 0.65
CA GLN A 48 -9.80 -2.31 -0.28
C GLN A 48 -8.98 -2.67 -1.53
N GLY A 49 -9.38 -2.14 -2.68
CA GLY A 49 -8.72 -2.39 -3.96
C GLY A 49 -9.68 -2.79 -5.07
N ILE A 50 -9.14 -2.87 -6.29
CA ILE A 50 -9.88 -3.27 -7.48
C ILE A 50 -10.29 -4.73 -7.36
N GLY A 51 -11.60 -4.99 -7.49
CA GLY A 51 -12.15 -6.34 -7.39
C GLY A 51 -12.21 -6.91 -5.96
N ILE A 52 -11.97 -6.09 -4.94
CA ILE A 52 -12.12 -6.47 -3.53
C ILE A 52 -13.48 -6.00 -3.01
N THR A 53 -14.15 -6.85 -2.23
CA THR A 53 -15.43 -6.52 -1.60
C THR A 53 -15.18 -5.87 -0.24
N LEU A 54 -15.57 -4.59 -0.10
CA LEU A 54 -15.46 -3.85 1.15
C LEU A 54 -16.21 -4.56 2.29
N GLY A 55 -15.57 -4.72 3.45
CA GLY A 55 -16.13 -5.40 4.61
C GLY A 55 -16.11 -6.93 4.54
N ASP A 56 -15.56 -7.55 3.48
CA ASP A 56 -15.41 -9.01 3.44
C ASP A 56 -14.43 -9.48 4.53
N ARG A 57 -14.97 -10.17 5.54
CA ARG A 57 -14.21 -10.74 6.65
C ARG A 57 -13.18 -11.80 6.24
N ARG A 58 -13.24 -12.28 5.00
CA ARG A 58 -12.25 -13.19 4.42
C ARG A 58 -11.13 -12.49 3.67
N ALA A 59 -11.20 -11.16 3.52
CA ALA A 59 -10.16 -10.40 2.87
C ALA A 59 -8.83 -10.51 3.65
N SER A 60 -7.75 -10.72 2.91
CA SER A 60 -6.39 -10.86 3.44
C SER A 60 -5.39 -10.31 2.45
N PHE A 61 -4.26 -9.77 2.91
CA PHE A 61 -3.14 -9.45 2.02
C PHE A 61 -2.53 -10.75 1.48
N ARG A 62 -2.61 -10.98 0.17
CA ARG A 62 -2.14 -12.22 -0.48
C ARG A 62 -0.76 -12.03 -1.09
N LEU A 63 0.29 -12.31 -0.32
CA LEU A 63 1.67 -12.10 -0.76
C LEU A 63 2.05 -12.98 -1.96
N ASN A 64 2.72 -12.37 -2.95
CA ASN A 64 3.29 -13.05 -4.10
C ASN A 64 4.71 -13.54 -3.80
N SER A 65 5.03 -14.76 -4.23
CA SER A 65 6.37 -15.33 -4.02
C SER A 65 7.43 -14.50 -4.73
N GLY A 66 8.50 -14.17 -4.02
CA GLY A 66 9.62 -13.39 -4.55
C GLY A 66 9.38 -11.87 -4.61
N VAL A 67 8.22 -11.38 -4.17
CA VAL A 67 7.97 -9.94 -4.01
C VAL A 67 8.48 -9.48 -2.64
N THR A 68 9.22 -8.38 -2.62
CA THR A 68 9.66 -7.73 -1.38
C THR A 68 8.73 -6.56 -1.06
N ILE A 69 8.31 -6.44 0.20
CA ILE A 69 7.56 -5.27 0.68
C ILE A 69 8.40 -4.54 1.72
N LYS A 70 8.62 -3.24 1.50
CA LYS A 70 9.35 -2.36 2.41
C LYS A 70 8.41 -1.25 2.86
N SER A 71 8.06 -1.25 4.14
CA SER A 71 7.26 -0.21 4.78
C SER A 71 8.12 0.87 5.41
N GLY A 72 7.50 1.94 5.90
CA GLY A 72 8.17 2.96 6.70
C GLY A 72 8.62 4.18 5.91
N TYR A 73 8.06 4.42 4.73
CA TYR A 73 8.43 5.56 3.87
C TYR A 73 7.61 6.81 4.18
N ALA A 74 8.23 7.97 4.01
CA ALA A 74 7.57 9.27 4.15
C ALA A 74 6.40 9.42 3.18
N GLY A 75 6.63 9.12 1.90
CA GLY A 75 5.57 9.09 0.89
C GLY A 75 5.22 10.45 0.28
N PHE A 76 4.13 10.47 -0.46
CA PHE A 76 3.60 11.63 -1.18
C PHE A 76 3.30 12.81 -0.23
N GLY A 77 3.58 14.03 -0.71
CA GLY A 77 3.36 15.25 0.07
C GLY A 77 4.49 15.63 1.01
N GLU A 78 5.42 14.72 1.30
CA GLU A 78 6.60 14.99 2.11
C GLU A 78 7.74 15.63 1.31
N SER A 79 8.59 16.42 1.98
CA SER A 79 9.71 17.11 1.31
C SER A 79 10.79 16.15 0.81
N GLU A 80 10.94 15.00 1.47
CA GLU A 80 11.85 13.91 1.11
C GLU A 80 11.10 12.57 1.15
N PRO A 81 10.34 12.24 0.09
CA PRO A 81 9.37 11.14 0.13
C PRO A 81 10.02 9.75 0.25
N ASP A 82 11.30 9.62 -0.12
CA ASP A 82 12.07 8.38 -0.01
C ASP A 82 12.72 8.15 1.36
N ILE A 83 12.60 9.07 2.33
CA ILE A 83 13.08 8.83 3.69
C ILE A 83 12.35 7.61 4.25
N ARG A 84 13.13 6.65 4.74
CA ARG A 84 12.62 5.46 5.40
C ARG A 84 12.96 5.45 6.88
N ASP A 85 11.96 5.72 7.71
CA ASP A 85 12.03 5.63 9.16
C ASP A 85 10.76 4.94 9.66
N VAL A 86 10.90 3.68 10.07
CA VAL A 86 9.77 2.85 10.52
C VAL A 86 9.15 3.30 11.85
N GLY A 87 9.87 4.12 12.63
CA GLY A 87 9.36 4.68 13.88
C GLY A 87 8.52 5.93 13.62
N LEU A 88 8.95 6.77 12.69
CA LEU A 88 8.29 8.03 12.32
C LEU A 88 7.14 7.82 11.33
N PHE A 89 7.37 7.05 10.26
CA PHE A 89 6.43 6.85 9.15
C PHE A 89 5.74 5.50 9.26
N GLN A 90 4.85 5.36 10.23
CA GLN A 90 4.26 4.06 10.57
C GLN A 90 3.30 3.56 9.47
N THR A 91 3.61 2.38 8.94
CA THR A 91 2.70 1.61 8.08
C THR A 91 1.97 0.57 8.91
N ILE A 92 0.64 0.63 8.95
CA ILE A 92 -0.21 -0.28 9.74
C ILE A 92 -1.04 -1.14 8.78
N LEU A 93 -0.83 -2.46 8.84
CA LEU A 93 -1.70 -3.42 8.17
C LEU A 93 -2.84 -3.80 9.11
N SER A 94 -4.03 -3.27 8.85
CA SER A 94 -5.17 -3.38 9.77
C SER A 94 -6.21 -4.38 9.29
N GLY A 95 -6.59 -5.31 10.18
CA GLY A 95 -7.75 -6.19 10.01
C GLY A 95 -9.05 -5.59 10.53
N ALA A 96 -9.07 -4.31 10.91
CA ALA A 96 -10.28 -3.64 11.37
C ALA A 96 -11.15 -3.24 10.15
N LEU A 97 -11.98 -4.18 9.71
CA LEU A 97 -12.86 -4.01 8.56
C LEU A 97 -14.15 -3.35 9.04
N THR A 98 -14.24 -2.02 8.96
CA THR A 98 -15.48 -1.33 9.29
C THR A 98 -16.42 -1.45 8.10
N ALA A 99 -17.46 -2.28 8.22
CA ALA A 99 -18.59 -2.23 7.29
C ALA A 99 -19.33 -0.90 7.49
N MET A 100 -19.67 -0.17 6.42
CA MET A 100 -20.64 0.92 6.54
C MET A 100 -21.95 0.32 7.08
N THR A 101 -22.34 0.72 8.29
CA THR A 101 -23.69 0.54 8.82
C THR A 101 -24.63 1.54 8.21
#